data_AF-A0A562RX79-F1
#
_entry.id   AF-A0A562RX79-F1
#
_cell.length_a   1.000
_cell.length_b   1.000
_cell.length_c   1.000
_cell.angle_alpha   90.00
_cell.angle_beta   90.00
_cell.angle_gamma   90.00
#
_symmetry.space_group_name_H-M   'P 1'
#
loop_
_entity.id
_entity.type
_entity.pdbx_description
1 polymer ?
#
loop_
_entity_poly.entity_id
_entity_poly.type
_entity_poly.pdbx_seq_one_letter_code
_entity_poly.pdbx_strand_id
1 'polypeptide(L)'
;MAIDGTWQRACRIHDVSELGAKLVIDGAVTDIGQKEFFLVLSPVGLAYRHCELSWVNGEFVGVQFLNRVRASKRARRGETLVK
;
A
#
# COMPACT_ATOMS: atom_id res chain seq x y z
N MET A 1 -18.00 5.67 3.71
CA MET A 1 -17.96 6.21 2.34
C MET A 1 -18.08 7.72 2.44
N ALA A 2 -17.11 8.47 1.92
CA ALA A 2 -17.29 9.89 1.69
C ALA A 2 -18.11 10.11 0.41
N ILE A 3 -18.62 11.34 0.23
CA ILE A 3 -19.49 11.75 -0.88
C ILE A 3 -18.88 11.56 -2.27
N ASP A 4 -17.55 11.46 -2.36
CA ASP A 4 -16.78 11.24 -3.59
C ASP A 4 -16.50 9.74 -3.87
N GLY A 5 -17.07 8.83 -3.08
CA GLY A 5 -16.84 7.40 -3.22
C GLY A 5 -15.54 6.91 -2.58
N THR A 6 -14.76 7.79 -1.93
CA THR A 6 -13.61 7.35 -1.14
C THR A 6 -14.08 6.59 0.09
N TRP A 7 -13.41 5.48 0.37
CA TRP A 7 -13.67 4.63 1.51
C TRP A 7 -12.41 4.60 2.38
N GLN A 8 -12.61 4.54 3.70
CA GLN A 8 -11.53 4.43 4.67
C GLN A 8 -11.83 3.27 5.59
N ARG A 9 -10.78 2.54 5.98
CA ARG A 9 -10.85 1.51 7.01
C ARG A 9 -9.74 1.70 8.01
N ALA A 10 -10.05 1.37 9.27
CA ALA A 10 -9.02 1.24 10.29
C ALA A 10 -8.12 0.05 9.94
N CYS A 11 -6.83 0.20 10.24
CA CYS A 11 -5.86 -0.86 10.14
C CYS A 11 -4.80 -0.70 11.23
N ARG A 12 -4.11 -1.80 11.53
CA ARG A 12 -2.96 -1.84 12.42
C ARG A 12 -1.72 -2.17 11.61
N ILE A 13 -0.64 -1.47 11.91
CA ILE A 13 0.66 -1.74 11.31
C ILE A 13 1.39 -2.78 12.15
N HIS A 14 1.79 -3.87 11.51
CA HIS A 14 2.57 -4.94 12.14
C HIS A 14 4.07 -4.78 11.91
N ASP A 15 4.48 -4.35 10.71
CA ASP A 15 5.87 -4.12 10.35
C ASP A 15 5.98 -3.03 9.28
N VAL A 16 7.08 -2.27 9.28
CA VAL A 16 7.35 -1.21 8.30
C VAL A 16 8.79 -1.32 7.82
N SER A 17 8.97 -1.20 6.51
CA SER A 17 10.26 -1.16 5.83
C SER A 17 10.41 0.10 4.98
N GLU A 18 11.57 0.30 4.35
CA GLU A 18 11.77 1.40 3.39
C GLU A 18 10.82 1.29 2.19
N LEU A 19 10.46 0.07 1.78
CA LEU A 19 9.76 -0.21 0.53
C LEU A 19 8.29 -0.57 0.70
N GLY A 20 7.80 -0.79 1.93
CA GLY A 20 6.46 -1.29 2.15
C GLY A 20 6.15 -1.54 3.63
N ALA A 21 4.97 -2.09 3.90
CA ALA A 21 4.53 -2.43 5.24
C ALA A 21 3.69 -3.70 5.26
N LYS A 22 3.61 -4.32 6.44
CA LYS A 22 2.69 -5.41 6.75
C LYS A 22 1.60 -4.85 7.65
N LEU A 23 0.34 -5.01 7.23
CA LEU A 23 -0.84 -4.47 7.88
C LEU A 23 -1.79 -5.59 8.28
N VAL A 24 -2.66 -5.30 9.24
CA VAL A 24 -3.92 -6.01 9.48
C VAL A 24 -5.04 -4.99 9.32
N ILE A 25 -6.01 -5.27 8.47
CA ILE A 25 -7.14 -4.38 8.22
C ILE A 25 -8.32 -4.86 9.06
N ASP A 26 -9.00 -3.95 9.75
CA ASP A 26 -10.21 -4.30 10.47
C ASP A 26 -11.33 -4.65 9.47
N GLY A 27 -11.81 -5.89 9.53
CA GLY A 27 -12.85 -6.44 8.65
C GLY A 27 -12.33 -7.29 7.48
N ALA A 28 -13.20 -7.62 6.52
CA ALA A 28 -12.86 -8.51 5.42
C ALA A 28 -11.88 -7.86 4.42
N VAL A 29 -10.78 -8.55 4.13
CA VAL A 29 -9.73 -8.15 3.17
C VAL A 29 -10.21 -8.28 1.72
N THR A 30 -11.25 -9.10 1.48
CA THR A 30 -11.89 -9.31 0.16
C THR A 30 -12.46 -8.04 -0.47
N ASP A 31 -12.57 -6.94 0.27
CA ASP A 31 -13.03 -5.63 -0.21
C ASP A 31 -11.90 -4.66 -0.59
N ILE A 32 -10.62 -5.08 -0.57
CA ILE A 32 -9.55 -4.29 -1.21
C ILE A 32 -9.70 -4.44 -2.74
N GLY A 33 -10.80 -3.97 -3.29
CA GLY A 33 -11.07 -3.95 -4.73
C GLY A 33 -10.21 -2.93 -5.47
N GLN A 34 -9.54 -2.04 -4.75
CA GLN A 34 -8.63 -1.04 -5.29
C GLN A 34 -7.18 -1.48 -5.05
N LYS A 35 -6.44 -1.68 -6.14
CA LYS A 35 -5.03 -2.09 -6.10
C LYS A 35 -4.16 -1.05 -5.39
N GLU A 36 -4.55 0.23 -5.47
CA GLU A 36 -3.84 1.37 -4.90
C GLU A 36 -4.69 2.09 -3.85
N PHE A 37 -4.07 2.51 -2.77
CA PHE A 37 -4.71 3.24 -1.67
C PHE A 37 -3.71 4.09 -0.89
N PHE A 38 -4.21 4.95 -0.01
CA PHE A 38 -3.37 5.72 0.90
C PHE A 38 -3.38 5.11 2.30
N LEU A 39 -2.20 4.77 2.81
CA LEU A 39 -2.00 4.46 4.21
C LEU A 39 -1.81 5.78 4.96
N VAL A 40 -2.79 6.17 5.76
CA VAL A 40 -2.77 7.40 6.56
C VAL A 40 -2.26 7.07 7.96
N LEU A 41 -1.23 7.79 8.41
CA LEU A 41 -0.54 7.57 9.69
C LEU A 41 -0.87 8.65 10.73
N SER A 42 -1.61 9.69 10.35
CA SER A 42 -2.06 10.74 11.26
C SER A 42 -3.52 11.13 10.98
N PRO A 43 -4.31 11.47 12.01
CA PRO A 43 -5.70 11.88 11.84
C PRO A 43 -5.88 13.13 10.96
N VAL A 44 -4.85 13.97 10.89
CA VAL A 44 -4.84 15.23 10.10
C VAL A 44 -4.42 14.97 8.65
N GLY A 45 -4.00 13.75 8.30
CA GLY A 45 -3.66 13.37 6.93
C GLY A 45 -2.32 13.89 6.41
N LEU A 46 -1.52 14.56 7.23
CA LEU A 46 -0.20 15.09 6.82
C LEU A 46 0.86 13.99 6.65
N ALA A 47 0.69 12.88 7.36
CA ALA A 47 1.58 11.73 7.25
C ALA A 47 0.84 10.60 6.53
N TYR A 48 1.14 10.39 5.25
CA TYR A 48 0.54 9.34 4.45
C TYR A 48 1.53 8.71 3.46
N ARG A 49 1.21 7.49 3.01
CA ARG A 49 1.96 6.77 1.98
C ARG A 49 1.01 6.28 0.90
N HIS A 50 1.39 6.47 -0.37
CA HIS A 50 0.70 5.83 -1.48
C HIS A 50 1.16 4.38 -1.58
N CYS A 51 0.22 3.45 -1.52
CA CYS A 51 0.49 2.03 -1.36
C CYS A 51 -0.22 1.23 -2.44
N GLU A 52 0.43 0.17 -2.91
CA GLU A 52 -0.19 -0.86 -3.74
C GLU A 52 -0.28 -2.17 -2.95
N LEU A 53 -1.39 -2.89 -3.09
CA LEU A 53 -1.56 -4.24 -2.54
C LEU A 53 -0.56 -5.20 -3.21
N SER A 54 0.31 -5.82 -2.41
CA SER A 54 1.31 -6.78 -2.90
C SER A 54 0.89 -8.23 -2.70
N TRP A 55 0.30 -8.57 -1.55
CA TRP A 55 -0.16 -9.92 -1.24
C TRP A 55 -1.14 -9.90 -0.06
N VAL A 56 -1.93 -10.97 0.04
CA VAL A 56 -2.86 -11.23 1.14
C VAL A 56 -2.56 -12.61 1.71
N ASN A 57 -2.46 -12.72 3.03
CA ASN A 57 -2.29 -13.99 3.74
C ASN A 57 -3.12 -14.00 5.03
N GLY A 58 -4.33 -14.55 4.96
CA GLY A 58 -5.29 -14.50 6.05
C GLY A 58 -5.66 -13.05 6.38
N GLU A 59 -5.47 -12.65 7.63
CA GLU A 59 -5.68 -11.28 8.12
C GLU A 59 -4.56 -10.31 7.75
N PHE A 60 -3.39 -10.83 7.34
CA PHE A 60 -2.24 -10.02 7.01
C PHE A 60 -2.26 -9.57 5.56
N VAL A 61 -1.91 -8.31 5.38
CA VAL A 61 -1.84 -7.66 4.08
C VAL A 61 -0.45 -7.05 3.90
N GLY A 62 0.22 -7.44 2.82
CA GLY A 62 1.48 -6.83 2.40
C GLY A 62 1.23 -5.70 1.42
N VAL A 63 1.84 -4.54 1.66
CA VAL A 63 1.70 -3.35 0.81
C VAL A 63 3.07 -2.84 0.38
N GLN A 64 3.17 -2.35 -0.85
CA GLN A 64 4.37 -1.71 -1.38
C GLN A 64 4.17 -0.21 -1.47
N PHE A 65 5.15 0.57 -1.01
CA PHE A 65 5.11 2.03 -1.11
C PHE A 65 5.46 2.47 -2.54
N LEU A 66 4.50 3.13 -3.17
CA LEU A 66 4.68 3.74 -4.48
C LEU A 66 5.53 5.00 -4.32
N ASN A 67 6.81 4.89 -4.66
CA ASN A 67 7.75 5.97 -4.54
C ASN A 67 7.66 6.91 -5.76
N ARG A 68 7.13 8.11 -5.55
CA ARG A 68 7.02 9.15 -6.60
C ARG A 68 8.38 9.59 -7.17
N VAL A 69 9.49 9.35 -6.46
CA VAL A 69 10.86 9.76 -6.83
C VAL A 69 11.72 8.60 -7.36
N ARG A 70 11.45 7.35 -6.96
CA ARG A 70 12.23 6.15 -7.40
C ARG A 70 11.59 5.32 -8.51
N ALA A 71 10.35 5.60 -8.93
CA ALA A 71 9.77 4.96 -10.12
C ALA A 71 10.67 5.12 -11.38
N SER A 72 11.41 6.24 -11.46
CA SER A 72 12.44 6.51 -12.49
C SER A 72 13.68 5.61 -12.40
N LYS A 73 14.00 5.00 -11.26
CA LYS A 73 15.13 4.07 -11.11
C LYS A 73 14.74 2.61 -11.38
N ARG A 74 13.50 2.19 -11.10
CA ARG A 74 13.02 0.83 -11.41
C ARG A 74 12.69 0.65 -12.89
N ALA A 75 12.21 1.69 -13.59
CA ALA A 75 12.08 1.67 -15.05
C ALA A 75 13.43 1.45 -15.78
N ARG A 76 14.56 1.79 -15.15
CA ARG A 76 15.91 1.53 -15.66
C ARG A 76 16.47 0.15 -15.34
N ARG A 77 15.79 -0.65 -14.52
CA ARG A 77 16.23 -1.99 -14.11
C ARG A 77 15.34 -3.07 -14.74
N GLY A 78 14.88 -2.80 -15.96
CA GLY A 78 14.20 -3.72 -16.85
C GLY A 78 15.08 -4.11 -18.04
N GLU A 79 16.37 -4.39 -17.81
CA GLU A 79 17.22 -5.05 -18.82
C GLU A 79 18.32 -5.84 -18.11
N THR A 80 18.09 -7.14 -17.94
CA THR A 80 19.17 -8.11 -18.10
C THR A 80 18.55 -9.30 -18.80
N LEU A 81 18.66 -9.22 -20.12
CA LEU A 81 18.52 -10.29 -21.08
C LEU A 81 19.20 -11.56 -20.56
N VAL A 82 18.46 -12.66 -20.69
CA VAL A 82 18.86 -14.06 -20.59
C VAL A 82 20.27 -14.30 -21.14
N LYS A 83 21.08 -15.04 -20.40
CA LYS A 83 22.19 -15.83 -20.95
C LYS A 83 21.85 -17.31 -20.78
#